data_AF-A0A1Z1XB51-F1
#
_entry.id   AF-A0A1Z1XB51-F1
#
_cell.length_a   1.000
_cell.length_b   1.000
_cell.length_c   1.000
_cell.angle_alpha   90.00
_cell.angle_beta   90.00
_cell.angle_gamma   90.00
#
_symmetry.space_group_name_H-M   'P 1'
#
loop_
_entity.id
_entity.type
_entity.pdbx_description
1 polymer ?
#
loop_
_entity_poly.entity_id
_entity_poly.type
_entity_poly.pdbx_seq_one_letter_code
_entity_poly.pdbx_strand_id
1 'polypeptide(L)' 'MQIITKFFIIMAEFWTNVIRLLRFFISSLSGILLVILQPLINLYSNPRNSITFIVIIITTLIITYKILTEMLGISTV' A
#
# COMPACT_ATOMS: atom_id res chain seq x y z
N MET A 1 -12.52 -45.40 -9.37
CA MET A 1 -11.45 -45.05 -8.40
C MET A 1 -10.46 -44.01 -8.94
N GLN A 2 -10.01 -44.08 -10.20
CA GLN A 2 -9.02 -43.12 -10.76
C GLN A 2 -9.51 -41.67 -10.95
N ILE A 3 -10.82 -41.44 -11.12
CA ILE A 3 -11.36 -40.08 -11.34
C ILE A 3 -11.32 -39.24 -10.06
N ILE A 4 -11.65 -39.85 -8.92
CA ILE A 4 -11.72 -39.18 -7.61
C ILE A 4 -10.31 -38.78 -7.15
N THR A 5 -9.31 -39.64 -7.37
CA THR A 5 -7.91 -39.31 -7.07
C THR A 5 -7.39 -38.17 -7.96
N LYS A 6 -7.73 -38.18 -9.25
CA LYS A 6 -7.37 -37.09 -10.17
C LYS A 6 -8.00 -35.76 -9.77
N PHE A 7 -9.26 -35.77 -9.33
CA PHE A 7 -9.93 -34.58 -8.79
C PHE A 7 -9.24 -34.04 -7.54
N PHE A 8 -8.86 -34.92 -6.61
CA PHE A 8 -8.16 -34.51 -5.39
C PHE A 8 -6.79 -33.89 -5.69
N ILE A 9 -6.06 -34.42 -6.67
CA ILE A 9 -4.78 -33.87 -7.12
C ILE A 9 -4.96 -32.48 -7.73
N ILE A 10 -5.96 -32.29 -8.59
CA ILE A 10 -6.24 -30.97 -9.20
C ILE A 10 -6.60 -29.94 -8.13
N MET A 11 -7.39 -30.33 -7.12
CA MET A 11 -7.73 -29.46 -6.00
C MET A 11 -6.47 -29.06 -5.21
N ALA A 12 -5.60 -30.02 -4.91
CA ALA A 12 -4.35 -29.75 -4.21
C ALA A 12 -3.44 -28.81 -5.02
N GLU A 13 -3.29 -29.05 -6.32
CA GLU A 13 -2.49 -28.19 -7.21
C GLU A 13 -3.06 -26.77 -7.29
N PHE A 14 -4.38 -26.62 -7.38
CA PHE A 14 -5.03 -25.31 -7.35
C PHE A 14 -4.65 -24.52 -6.10
N TRP A 15 -4.81 -25.11 -4.91
CA TRP A 15 -4.45 -24.45 -3.66
C TRP A 15 -2.95 -24.12 -3.56
N THR A 16 -2.07 -25.01 -4.05
CA THR A 16 -0.63 -24.73 -4.08
C THR A 16 -0.29 -23.56 -5.00
N ASN A 17 -0.99 -23.42 -6.13
CA ASN A 17 -0.79 -22.31 -7.07
C ASN A 17 -1.32 -20.99 -6.50
N VAL A 18 -2.47 -20.99 -5.81
CA VAL A 18 -3.01 -19.80 -5.13
C VAL A 18 -2.01 -19.27 -4.08
N ILE A 19 -1.47 -20.15 -3.24
CA ILE A 19 -0.48 -19.76 -2.22
C ILE A 19 0.82 -19.24 -2.87
N ARG A 20 1.26 -19.87 -3.97
CA ARG A 20 2.43 -19.42 -4.73
C ARG A 20 2.22 -18.02 -5.31
N LEU A 21 1.04 -17.74 -5.87
CA LEU A 21 0.68 -16.43 -6.39
C LEU A 21 0.69 -15.38 -5.28
N LEU A 22 0.10 -15.68 -4.11
CA LEU A 22 0.11 -14.76 -2.97
C LEU A 22 1.54 -14.41 -2.53
N ARG A 23 2.44 -15.40 -2.48
CA ARG A 23 3.86 -15.16 -2.15
C ARG A 23 4.55 -14.25 -3.18
N PHE A 24 4.29 -14.47 -4.47
CA PHE A 24 4.80 -13.61 -5.54
C PHE A 24 4.26 -12.18 -5.42
N PHE A 25 2.96 -12.05 -5.14
CA PHE A 25 2.31 -10.76 -4.95
C PHE A 25 2.96 -9.96 -3.81
N ILE A 26 3.11 -10.58 -2.63
CA ILE A 26 3.77 -9.94 -1.47
C ILE A 26 5.19 -9.49 -1.82
N SER A 27 5.95 -10.30 -2.56
CA SER A 27 7.31 -9.95 -2.99
C SER A 27 7.35 -8.76 -3.96
N SER A 28 6.41 -8.70 -4.92
CA SER A 28 6.31 -7.57 -5.84
C SER A 28 5.85 -6.30 -5.13
N LEU A 29 4.89 -6.43 -4.21
CA LEU A 29 4.34 -5.34 -3.44
C LEU A 29 5.40 -4.76 -2.52
N SER A 30 6.17 -5.59 -1.82
CA SER A 30 7.25 -5.11 -0.94
C SER A 30 8.33 -4.38 -1.72
N GLY A 31 8.73 -4.86 -2.90
CA GLY A 31 9.69 -4.17 -3.76
C GLY A 31 9.19 -2.79 -4.19
N ILE A 32 7.94 -2.70 -4.62
CA ILE A 32 7.30 -1.43 -5.01
C ILE A 32 7.19 -0.49 -3.81
N LEU A 33 6.75 -1.01 -2.66
CA LEU A 33 6.66 -0.24 -1.42
C LEU A 33 8.03 0.33 -1.05
N LEU A 34 9.10 -0.46 -1.10
CA LEU A 34 10.44 0.03 -0.79
C LEU A 34 10.90 1.12 -1.77
N VAL A 35 10.68 0.96 -3.08
CA VAL A 35 11.04 1.97 -4.08
C VAL A 35 10.30 3.29 -3.84
N ILE A 36 9.02 3.24 -3.46
CA ILE A 36 8.21 4.43 -3.16
C ILE A 36 8.58 5.02 -1.78
N LEU A 37 8.88 4.19 -0.80
CA LEU A 37 9.23 4.62 0.57
C LEU A 37 10.65 5.17 0.67
N GLN A 38 11.60 4.69 -0.13
CA GLN A 38 13.00 5.13 -0.10
C GLN A 38 13.17 6.66 -0.22
N PRO A 39 12.55 7.37 -1.18
CA PRO A 39 12.64 8.84 -1.23
C PRO A 39 11.97 9.50 -0.02
N LEU A 40 10.90 8.93 0.54
CA LEU A 40 10.25 9.46 1.75
C LEU A 40 11.17 9.34 2.97
N ILE A 41 11.86 8.21 3.12
CA ILE A 41 12.86 8.01 4.17
C ILE A 41 14.04 8.97 3.98
N ASN A 42 14.53 9.13 2.75
CA ASN A 42 15.64 10.05 2.45
C ASN A 42 15.27 11.52 2.70
N LEU A 43 14.01 11.91 2.49
CA LEU A 43 13.50 13.23 2.85
C LEU A 43 13.43 13.44 4.35
N TYR A 44 13.11 12.39 5.12
CA TYR A 44 13.07 12.45 6.59
C TYR A 44 14.46 12.47 7.23
N SER A 45 15.41 11.65 6.74
CA SER A 45 16.74 11.51 7.34
C SER A 45 17.66 12.72 7.14
N ASN A 46 17.43 13.56 6.13
CA ASN A 46 18.21 14.77 5.92
C ASN A 46 17.61 15.96 6.70
N PRO A 47 18.33 16.57 7.67
CA PRO A 47 17.78 17.66 8.48
C PRO A 47 17.35 18.88 7.65
N ARG A 48 17.97 19.10 6.48
CA ARG A 48 17.59 20.16 5.53
C ARG A 48 16.29 19.85 4.77
N ASN A 49 15.99 18.58 4.50
CA ASN A 49 14.82 18.14 3.75
C ASN A 49 13.65 17.75 4.66
N SER A 50 13.91 17.54 5.95
CA SER A 50 12.91 17.23 6.97
C SER A 50 11.88 18.35 7.11
N ILE A 51 12.31 19.63 7.02
CA ILE A 51 11.40 20.78 7.00
C ILE A 51 10.47 20.71 5.79
N THR A 52 11.00 20.42 4.59
CA THR A 52 10.19 20.27 3.37
C THR A 52 9.17 19.14 3.50
N PHE A 53 9.56 18.02 4.10
CA PHE A 53 8.67 16.89 4.35
C PHE A 53 7.53 17.24 5.32
N ILE A 54 7.85 17.93 6.42
CA ILE A 54 6.86 18.41 7.40
C ILE A 54 5.90 19.41 6.75
N VAL A 55 6.41 20.35 5.94
CA VAL A 55 5.56 21.31 5.21
C VAL A 55 4.60 20.57 4.27
N ILE A 56 5.08 19.60 3.49
CA ILE A 56 4.23 18.80 2.60
C ILE A 56 3.12 18.10 3.39
N ILE A 57 3.44 17.45 4.52
CA ILE A 57 2.44 16.77 5.36
C ILE A 57 1.40 17.76 5.88
N ILE A 58 1.84 18.89 6.46
CA ILE A 58 0.94 19.89 7.04
C ILE A 58 0.03 20.48 5.96
N THR A 59 0.58 20.82 4.78
CA THR A 59 -0.22 21.34 3.66
C THR A 59 -1.24 20.29 3.20
N THR A 60 -0.85 19.02 3.11
CA THR A 60 -1.77 17.94 2.72
C THR A 60 -2.91 17.80 3.73
N LEU A 61 -2.61 17.87 5.03
CA LEU A 61 -3.61 17.82 6.12
C LEU A 61 -4.54 19.04 6.10
N ILE A 62 -4.03 20.24 5.86
CA ILE A 62 -4.85 21.45 5.76
C ILE A 62 -5.80 21.36 4.55
N ILE A 63 -5.31 20.91 3.40
CA ILE A 63 -6.13 20.74 2.20
C ILE A 63 -7.23 19.70 2.45
N THR A 64 -6.88 18.54 3.03
CA THR A 64 -7.89 17.51 3.34
C THR A 64 -8.89 17.98 4.38
N TYR A 65 -8.45 18.70 5.41
CA TYR A 65 -9.36 19.33 6.39
C TYR A 65 -10.34 20.27 5.70
N LYS A 66 -9.86 21.17 4.82
CA LYS A 66 -10.71 22.08 4.05
C LYS A 66 -11.71 21.35 3.17
N ILE A 67 -11.28 20.32 2.45
CA ILE A 67 -12.18 19.51 1.61
C ILE A 67 -13.27 18.89 2.49
N LEU A 68 -12.90 18.32 3.64
CA LEU A 68 -13.86 17.68 4.54
C LEU A 68 -14.84 18.69 5.14
N THR A 69 -14.40 19.87 5.54
CA THR A 69 -15.29 20.92 6.07
C THR A 69 -16.28 21.41 5.02
N GLU A 70 -15.83 21.57 3.76
CA GLU A 70 -16.71 21.90 2.64
C GLU A 70 -17.73 20.78 2.36
N MET A 71 -17.29 19.51 2.37
CA MET A 71 -18.18 18.36 2.16
C MET A 71 -19.21 18.19 3.28
N LEU A 72 -18.85 18.55 4.52
CA LEU A 72 -19.72 18.43 5.68
C LEU A 72 -20.58 19.69 5.92
N GLY A 73 -20.42 20.74 5.10
CA GLY A 73 -21.12 22.02 5.27
C GLY A 73 -20.76 22.76 6.56
N ILE A 74 -19.61 22.42 7.16
CA ILE A 74 -19.09 23.06 8.37
C ILE A 74 -18.30 24.27 7.89
N SER A 75 -18.98 25.38 7.64
CA SER A 75 -18.36 26.61 7.15
C SER A 75 -17.58 27.31 8.28
N THR A 76 -16.38 26.82 8.59
CA THR A 76 -15.45 27.48 9.51
C THR A 76 -14.33 28.13 8.70
N VAL A 77 -14.55 29.39 8.30
CA VAL A 77 -13.62 30.44 7.81
C VAL A 77 -12.48 30.00 6.87
#